data_AF-A0A934Z919-F1
#
_entry.id   AF-A0A934Z919-F1
#
_cell.length_a   1.000
_cell.length_b   1.000
_cell.length_c   1.000
_cell.angle_alpha   90.00
_cell.angle_beta   90.00
_cell.angle_gamma   90.00
#
_symmetry.space_group_name_H-M   'P 1'
#
loop_
_entity.id
_entity.type
_entity.pdbx_description
1 polymer ?
#
loop_
_entity_poly.entity_id
_entity_poly.type
_entity_poly.pdbx_seq_one_letter_code
_entity_poly.pdbx_strand_id
1 'polypeptide(L)' 'MDDLSPEGRTEGRTEGRTEGTLFALSRIVERRLGREVTAAERDALRARLDRLGDRAVDDALDLDVPSLEAWIGRAPS' A
#
# COMPACT_ATOMS: atom_id res chain seq x y z
N MET A 1 -0.35 35.35 3.67
CA MET A 1 0.17 34.87 2.37
C MET A 1 1.18 33.82 2.74
N ASP A 2 0.68 32.59 2.87
CA ASP A 2 1.41 31.49 3.47
C ASP A 2 2.56 31.06 2.57
N ASP A 3 3.76 31.23 3.11
CA ASP A 3 5.03 30.79 2.55
C ASP A 3 5.04 29.26 2.58
N LEU A 4 4.42 28.63 1.57
CA LEU A 4 4.49 27.19 1.38
C LEU A 4 5.90 26.86 0.87
N SER A 5 6.80 26.56 1.82
CA SER A 5 8.14 26.05 1.56
C SER A 5 8.09 24.91 0.53
N PRO A 6 9.06 24.81 -0.40
CA PRO A 6 9.09 23.77 -1.43
C PRO A 6 9.10 22.35 -0.84
N GLU A 7 9.60 22.18 0.40
CA GLU A 7 9.54 20.93 1.16
C GLU A 7 8.08 20.50 1.44
N GLY A 8 7.22 21.41 1.92
CA GLY A 8 5.83 21.09 2.26
C GLY A 8 4.98 20.68 1.05
N ARG A 9 5.27 21.20 -0.15
CA ARG A 9 4.64 20.72 -1.40
C ARG A 9 5.12 19.34 -1.83
N THR A 10 6.38 19.01 -1.54
CA THR A 10 6.99 17.74 -1.95
C THR A 10 6.53 16.61 -1.04
N GLU A 11 6.46 16.88 0.25
CA GLU A 11 5.97 15.96 1.27
C GLU A 11 4.47 15.66 1.05
N GLY A 12 3.62 16.70 0.92
CA GLY A 12 2.18 16.51 0.68
C GLY A 12 1.85 15.78 -0.64
N ARG A 13 2.68 15.92 -1.68
CA ARG A 13 2.53 15.14 -2.93
C ARG A 13 2.92 13.67 -2.73
N THR A 14 3.96 13.42 -1.93
CA THR A 14 4.44 12.08 -1.63
C THR A 14 3.43 11.33 -0.79
N GLU A 15 2.92 11.95 0.27
CA GLU A 15 1.87 11.38 1.13
C GLU A 15 0.59 11.09 0.34
N GLY A 16 0.11 12.05 -0.46
CA GLY A 16 -1.09 11.85 -1.29
C GLY A 16 -0.93 10.73 -2.32
N ARG A 17 0.27 10.54 -2.88
CA ARG A 17 0.56 9.41 -3.77
C ARG A 17 0.57 8.09 -2.99
N THR A 18 1.20 8.04 -1.83
CA THR A 18 1.25 6.84 -0.97
C THR A 18 -0.15 6.42 -0.54
N GLU A 19 -1.00 7.36 -0.09
CA GLU A 19 -2.38 7.05 0.29
C GLU A 19 -3.22 6.54 -0.89
N GLY A 20 -3.11 7.19 -2.06
CA GLY A 20 -3.80 6.74 -3.27
C GLY A 20 -3.36 5.35 -3.73
N THR A 21 -2.05 5.08 -3.64
CA THR A 21 -1.49 3.78 -4.02
C THR A 21 -1.87 2.69 -3.01
N LEU A 22 -1.88 3.01 -1.71
CA LEU A 22 -2.35 2.12 -0.66
C LEU A 22 -3.83 1.74 -0.87
N PHE A 23 -4.67 2.72 -1.22
CA PHE A 23 -6.08 2.45 -1.51
C PHE A 23 -6.27 1.53 -2.72
N ALA A 24 -5.52 1.76 -3.80
CA ALA A 24 -5.54 0.90 -4.98
C ALA A 24 -5.06 -0.52 -4.64
N LEU A 25 -3.97 -0.64 -3.88
CA LEU A 25 -3.39 -1.90 -3.44
C LEU A 25 -4.38 -2.70 -2.58
N SER A 26 -5.02 -2.08 -1.59
CA SER A 26 -6.06 -2.72 -0.78
C SER A 26 -7.18 -3.28 -1.66
N ARG A 27 -7.70 -2.51 -2.62
CA ARG A 27 -8.75 -2.99 -3.54
C ARG A 27 -8.31 -4.16 -4.42
N ILE A 28 -7.06 -4.17 -4.89
CA ILE A 28 -6.51 -5.29 -5.65
C ILE A 28 -6.54 -6.55 -4.78
N VAL A 29 -6.04 -6.46 -3.56
CA VAL A 29 -6.00 -7.60 -2.64
C VAL A 29 -7.41 -8.09 -2.31
N GLU A 30 -8.32 -7.19 -1.94
CA GLU A 30 -9.71 -7.56 -1.60
C GLU A 30 -10.41 -8.29 -2.74
N ARG A 31 -10.26 -7.78 -3.97
CA ARG A 31 -10.85 -8.38 -5.15
C ARG A 31 -10.28 -9.77 -5.46
N ARG A 32 -8.98 -9.97 -5.21
CA ARG A 32 -8.30 -11.26 -5.45
C ARG A 32 -8.62 -12.29 -4.36
N LEU A 33 -8.71 -11.85 -3.10
CA LEU A 33 -9.03 -12.72 -1.97
C LEU A 33 -10.53 -12.94 -1.77
N GLY A 34 -11.37 -12.12 -2.39
CA GLY A 34 -12.83 -12.19 -2.24
C GLY A 34 -13.33 -11.79 -0.85
N ARG A 35 -12.55 -11.03 -0.09
CA ARG A 35 -12.88 -10.53 1.25
C ARG A 35 -12.24 -9.17 1.51
N GLU A 36 -12.75 -8.45 2.50
CA GLU A 36 -12.15 -7.19 2.94
C GLU A 36 -10.77 -7.43 3.58
N VAL A 37 -9.86 -6.46 3.42
CA VAL A 37 -8.61 -6.43 4.17
C VAL A 37 -8.86 -5.89 5.57
N THR A 38 -8.33 -6.58 6.57
CA THR A 38 -8.39 -6.14 7.96
C THR A 38 -7.50 -4.92 8.20
N ALA A 39 -7.69 -4.23 9.34
CA ALA A 39 -6.84 -3.10 9.71
C ALA A 39 -5.35 -3.48 9.80
N ALA A 40 -5.03 -4.64 10.39
CA ALA A 40 -3.66 -5.13 10.51
C ALA A 40 -3.03 -5.43 9.14
N GLU A 41 -3.80 -6.03 8.23
CA GLU A 41 -3.39 -6.28 6.86
C GLU A 41 -3.16 -4.97 6.08
N ARG A 42 -4.03 -3.98 6.28
CA ARG A 42 -3.86 -2.64 5.68
C ARG A 42 -2.60 -1.95 6.16
N ASP A 43 -2.26 -2.04 7.45
CA ASP A 43 -0.99 -1.53 7.96
C ASP A 43 0.21 -2.29 7.37
N ALA A 44 0.07 -3.60 7.19
CA ALA A 44 1.08 -4.42 6.53
C ALA A 44 1.26 -4.06 5.05
N LEU A 45 0.19 -3.65 4.34
CA LEU A 45 0.27 -3.13 2.97
C LEU A 45 0.97 -1.77 2.93
N ARG A 46 0.65 -0.87 3.87
CA ARG A 46 1.29 0.45 3.96
C ARG A 46 2.79 0.33 4.18
N ALA A 47 3.20 -0.45 5.18
CA ALA A 47 4.62 -0.64 5.46
C ALA A 47 5.38 -1.33 4.30
N ARG A 48 4.71 -2.15 3.49
CA ARG A 48 5.30 -2.68 2.25
C ARG A 48 5.42 -1.63 1.16
N LEU A 49 4.41 -0.80 0.98
CA LEU A 49 4.45 0.29 0.03
C LEU A 49 5.55 1.29 0.38
N ASP A 50 5.72 1.62 1.67
CA ASP A 50 6.79 2.50 2.13
C ASP A 50 8.19 1.92 1.86
N ARG A 51 8.33 0.58 1.91
CA ARG A 51 9.62 -0.11 1.68
C ARG A 51 9.91 -0.42 0.22
N LEU A 52 8.91 -0.87 -0.53
CA LEU A 52 9.05 -1.46 -1.87
C LEU A 52 8.52 -0.54 -2.97
N GLY A 53 7.74 0.48 -2.64
CA GLY A 53 7.06 1.33 -3.62
C GLY A 53 6.17 0.51 -4.56
N ASP A 54 6.23 0.84 -5.85
CA ASP A 54 5.42 0.21 -6.90
C ASP A 54 5.60 -1.31 -6.97
N ARG A 55 6.74 -1.85 -6.54
CA ARG A 55 6.97 -3.31 -6.49
C ARG A 55 5.99 -4.03 -5.56
N ALA A 56 5.47 -3.37 -4.52
CA ALA A 56 4.43 -3.97 -3.68
C ALA A 56 3.11 -4.19 -4.46
N VAL A 57 2.83 -3.34 -5.46
CA VAL A 57 1.68 -3.47 -6.33
C VAL A 57 1.90 -4.61 -7.32
N ASP A 58 3.08 -4.68 -7.94
CA ASP A 58 3.45 -5.77 -8.85
C ASP A 58 3.37 -7.13 -8.14
N ASP A 59 3.95 -7.25 -6.95
CA ASP A 59 3.89 -8.47 -6.14
C ASP A 59 2.42 -8.89 -5.87
N ALA A 60 1.55 -7.96 -5.49
CA ALA A 60 0.14 -8.25 -5.23
C ALA A 60 -0.65 -8.70 -6.48
N LEU A 61 -0.20 -8.31 -7.67
CA LEU A 61 -0.78 -8.72 -8.95
C LEU A 61 -0.26 -10.08 -9.43
N ASP A 62 1.00 -10.39 -9.13
CA ASP A 62 1.66 -11.61 -9.62
C ASP A 62 1.47 -12.83 -8.70
N LEU A 63 1.28 -12.62 -7.40
CA LEU A 63 1.08 -13.71 -6.43
C LEU A 63 -0.25 -14.44 -6.63
N ASP A 64 -0.24 -15.76 -6.58
CA ASP A 64 -1.46 -16.57 -6.49
C ASP A 64 -2.17 -16.38 -5.13
N VAL A 65 -3.45 -16.74 -5.06
CA VAL A 65 -4.29 -16.47 -3.88
C VAL A 65 -3.68 -16.94 -2.56
N PRO A 66 -3.18 -18.20 -2.44
CA PRO A 66 -2.55 -18.66 -1.20
C PRO A 66 -1.30 -17.86 -0.83
N SER A 67 -0.44 -17.54 -1.80
CA SER A 67 0.75 -16.74 -1.54
C SER A 67 0.40 -15.30 -1.20
N LEU A 68 -0.67 -14.75 -1.78
CA LEU A 68 -1.17 -13.43 -1.44
C LEU A 68 -1.71 -13.36 -0.01
N GLU A 69 -2.45 -14.39 0.45
CA GLU A 69 -2.90 -14.49 1.84
C GLU A 69 -1.72 -14.55 2.82
N ALA A 70 -0.73 -15.41 2.54
CA ALA A 70 0.48 -15.47 3.35
C ALA A 70 1.27 -14.16 3.31
N TRP A 71 1.31 -13.52 2.14
CA TRP A 71 2.03 -12.26 1.93
C TRP A 71 1.43 -11.10 2.70
N ILE A 72 0.10 -11.02 2.82
CA ILE A 72 -0.56 -9.95 3.58
C ILE A 72 -0.68 -10.27 5.07
N GLY A 73 -0.80 -11.55 5.44
CA GLY A 73 -0.88 -11.99 6.85
C GLY A 73 0.44 -11.89 7.61
N ARG A 74 1.59 -11.77 6.92
CA ARG A 74 2.90 -11.60 7.56
C ARG A 74 3.16 -10.11 7.84
N ALA A 75 3.61 -9.79 9.05
CA ALA A 75 4.12 -8.46 9.34
C ALA A 75 5.39 -8.19 8.50
N PRO A 76 5.56 -7.01 7.89
CA PRO A 76 6.81 -6.66 7.23
C PRO A 76 7.91 -6.58 8.28
N SER A 77 8.90 -7.47 8.20
CA SER A 77 10.08 -7.52 9.08
C SER A 77 11.13 -6.50 8.69
#